data_AF-A0A760QUG0-F1
#
_entry.id   AF-A0A760QUG0-F1
#
_cell.length_a   1.000
_cell.length_b   1.000
_cell.length_c   1.000
_cell.angle_alpha   90.00
_cell.angle_beta   90.00
_cell.angle_gamma   90.00
#
_symmetry.space_group_name_H-M   'P 1'
#
loop_
_entity.id
_entity.type
_entity.pdbx_description
1 polymer ?
#
loop_
_entity_poly.entity_id
_entity_poly.type
_entity_poly.pdbx_seq_one_letter_code
_entity_poly.pdbx_strand_id
1 'polypeptide(L)'
;MNRTILVPIDISDSELTQRVISHVEAEAKIDDAKVHFLTVIPSLPYYASLGLAYSAELPAMDDLKAEAKSQLEAIIKKFNLPADRVQAHVAEGSPKDKILEMAKKLPADMVIIASHR
;
A
#
# COMPACT_ATOMS: atom_id res chain seq x y z
N MET A 1 23.20 8.14 1.58
CA MET A 1 22.22 7.04 1.52
C MET A 1 20.90 7.66 1.16
N ASN A 2 20.19 7.13 0.16
CA ASN A 2 18.87 7.65 -0.19
C ASN A 2 17.87 7.13 0.84
N ARG A 3 17.05 8.02 1.40
CA ARG A 3 16.01 7.66 2.37
C ARG A 3 15.00 6.72 1.74
N THR A 4 14.45 5.82 2.55
CA THR A 4 13.33 4.95 2.19
C THR A 4 12.05 5.44 2.85
N ILE A 5 11.06 5.77 2.04
CA ILE A 5 9.72 6.20 2.48
C ILE A 5 8.75 5.05 2.22
N LEU A 6 8.01 4.63 3.26
CA LEU A 6 6.89 3.71 3.12
C LEU A 6 5.57 4.51 3.13
N VAL A 7 4.72 4.25 2.14
CA VAL A 7 3.41 4.89 1.99
C VAL A 7 2.32 3.83 1.94
N PRO A 8 1.67 3.52 3.07
CA PRO A 8 0.49 2.66 3.07
C PRO A 8 -0.68 3.36 2.37
N ILE A 9 -1.33 2.66 1.44
CA ILE A 9 -2.48 3.13 0.67
C ILE A 9 -3.62 2.16 0.90
N ASP A 10 -4.76 2.69 1.35
CA ASP A 10 -6.03 2.00 1.27
C ASP A 10 -6.62 2.22 -0.14
N ILE A 11 -6.60 1.18 -0.95
CA ILE A 11 -7.10 1.22 -2.33
C ILE A 11 -8.62 1.42 -2.41
N SER A 12 -9.34 1.19 -1.31
CA SER A 12 -10.78 1.42 -1.22
C SER A 12 -11.13 2.88 -0.89
N ASP A 13 -10.18 3.67 -0.38
CA ASP A 13 -10.39 5.07 0.01
C ASP A 13 -9.59 6.05 -0.86
N SER A 14 -10.28 6.55 -1.88
CA SER A 14 -9.71 7.54 -2.81
C SER A 14 -9.50 8.92 -2.18
N GLU A 15 -10.26 9.28 -1.15
CA GLU A 15 -10.19 10.62 -0.51
C GLU A 15 -8.93 10.73 0.36
N LEU A 16 -8.68 9.70 1.19
CA LEU A 16 -7.46 9.61 1.97
C LEU A 16 -6.22 9.64 1.09
N THR A 17 -6.26 8.90 -0.02
CA THR A 17 -5.19 8.86 -1.01
C THR A 17 -4.87 10.26 -1.54
N GLN A 18 -5.87 11.08 -1.88
CA GLN A 18 -5.62 12.43 -2.39
C GLN A 18 -4.87 13.32 -1.39
N ARG A 19 -5.15 13.16 -0.09
CA ARG A 19 -4.55 14.00 0.96
C ARG A 19 -3.05 13.76 1.13
N VAL A 20 -2.55 12.58 0.78
CA VAL A 20 -1.14 12.21 1.01
C VAL A 20 -0.22 12.59 -0.16
N ILE A 21 -0.76 12.86 -1.35
CA ILE A 21 0.02 13.05 -2.59
C ILE A 21 1.07 14.15 -2.43
N SER A 22 0.66 15.37 -2.06
CA SER A 22 1.56 16.51 -1.96
C SER A 22 2.66 16.30 -0.92
N HIS A 23 2.35 15.63 0.19
CA HIS A 23 3.30 15.32 1.26
C HIS A 23 4.34 14.30 0.80
N VAL A 24 3.90 13.21 0.14
CA VAL A 24 4.81 12.19 -0.41
C VAL A 24 5.73 12.79 -1.47
N GLU A 25 5.19 13.59 -2.39
CA GLU A 25 5.99 14.23 -3.43
C GLU A 25 7.01 15.23 -2.87
N ALA A 26 6.64 16.01 -1.86
CA ALA A 26 7.56 16.94 -1.21
C ALA A 26 8.70 16.20 -0.51
N GLU A 27 8.38 15.14 0.23
CA GLU A 27 9.37 14.34 0.95
C GLU A 27 10.28 13.53 0.03
N ALA A 28 9.74 13.00 -1.08
CA ALA A 28 10.50 12.22 -2.05
C ALA A 28 11.51 13.03 -2.87
N LYS A 29 11.32 14.36 -2.95
CA LYS A 29 12.27 15.29 -3.58
C LYS A 29 13.52 15.50 -2.74
N ILE A 30 13.42 15.34 -1.42
CA ILE A 30 14.55 15.52 -0.51
C ILE A 30 15.42 14.24 -0.58
N ASP A 31 16.71 14.41 -0.92
CA ASP A 31 17.73 13.36 -1.02
C ASP A 31 17.41 12.21 -1.99
N ASP A 32 16.58 12.49 -2.99
CA ASP A 32 16.12 11.53 -3.96
C ASP A 32 15.61 10.19 -3.37
N ALA A 33 14.71 10.30 -2.39
CA ALA A 33 14.22 9.16 -1.63
C ALA A 33 13.50 8.12 -2.50
N LYS A 34 13.65 6.84 -2.13
CA LYS A 34 12.89 5.72 -2.70
C LYS A 34 11.54 5.63 -2.01
N VAL A 35 10.48 5.50 -2.81
CA VAL A 35 9.10 5.45 -2.32
C VAL A 35 8.53 4.06 -2.54
N HIS A 36 8.17 3.41 -1.44
CA HIS A 36 7.54 2.09 -1.42
C HIS A 36 6.07 2.27 -1.05
N PHE A 37 5.17 1.98 -1.97
CA PHE A 37 3.73 1.96 -1.72
C PHE A 37 3.29 0.58 -1.29
N LEU A 38 2.45 0.50 -0.26
CA LEU A 38 1.93 -0.75 0.26
C LEU A 38 0.40 -0.71 0.32
N THR A 39 -0.25 -1.68 -0.30
CA THR A 39 -1.66 -2.00 0.02
C THR A 39 -1.71 -3.33 0.77
N VAL A 40 -2.65 -3.45 1.70
CA VAL A 40 -2.85 -4.67 2.50
C VAL A 40 -4.26 -5.19 2.25
N ILE A 41 -4.36 -6.40 1.71
CA ILE A 41 -5.63 -7.08 1.50
C ILE A 41 -5.94 -8.00 2.69
N PRO A 42 -7.23 -8.23 3.01
CA PRO A 42 -7.61 -9.17 4.04
C PRO A 42 -7.15 -10.60 3.73
N SER A 43 -6.91 -11.39 4.78
CA SER A 43 -6.51 -12.79 4.63
C SER A 43 -7.69 -13.73 4.42
N LEU A 44 -7.43 -14.93 3.89
CA LEU A 44 -8.50 -15.93 3.70
C LEU A 44 -9.25 -16.27 5.02
N PRO A 45 -8.58 -16.44 6.18
CA PRO A 45 -9.29 -16.63 7.46
C PRO A 45 -10.21 -15.45 7.83
N TYR A 46 -9.88 -14.22 7.42
CA TYR A 46 -10.75 -13.07 7.63
C TYR A 46 -11.99 -13.15 6.75
N TYR A 47 -11.87 -13.52 5.47
CA TYR A 47 -13.03 -13.78 4.62
C TYR A 47 -13.89 -14.94 5.16
N ALA A 48 -13.25 -15.96 5.71
CA ALA A 48 -13.93 -17.10 6.32
C ALA A 48 -14.78 -16.68 7.53
N SER A 49 -14.25 -15.83 8.41
CA SER A 49 -14.98 -15.35 9.59
C SER A 49 -16.18 -14.46 9.23
N LEU A 50 -16.18 -13.84 8.04
CA LEU A 50 -17.31 -13.11 7.48
C LEU A 50 -18.40 -14.02 6.88
N GLY A 51 -18.26 -15.34 7.00
CA GLY A 51 -19.20 -16.32 6.44
C GLY A 51 -19.01 -16.57 4.94
N LEU A 52 -17.99 -15.98 4.33
CA LEU A 52 -17.72 -16.10 2.89
C LEU A 52 -16.92 -17.37 2.54
N ALA A 53 -16.34 -18.08 3.52
CA ALA A 53 -15.59 -19.32 3.27
C ALA A 53 -16.44 -20.46 2.68
N TYR A 54 -17.77 -20.36 2.78
CA TYR A 54 -18.70 -21.37 2.28
C TYR A 54 -19.33 -20.99 0.93
N SER A 55 -18.97 -19.85 0.33
CA SER A 55 -19.38 -19.55 -1.04
C SER A 55 -18.45 -20.28 -2.01
N ALA A 56 -19.02 -20.93 -3.01
CA ALA A 56 -18.27 -21.61 -4.09
C ALA A 56 -17.50 -20.64 -5.01
N GLU A 57 -17.46 -19.35 -4.68
CA GLU A 57 -17.10 -18.23 -5.55
C GLU A 57 -16.00 -17.33 -4.97
N LEU A 58 -15.35 -17.70 -3.85
CA LEU A 58 -14.21 -16.91 -3.39
C LEU A 58 -13.12 -16.90 -4.47
N PRO A 59 -12.73 -15.71 -4.99
CA PRO A 59 -11.67 -15.61 -5.98
C PRO A 59 -10.38 -16.21 -5.42
N ALA A 60 -9.53 -16.75 -6.30
CA ALA A 60 -8.22 -17.20 -5.86
C ALA A 60 -7.48 -16.02 -5.22
N MET A 61 -6.77 -16.27 -4.11
CA MET A 61 -6.04 -15.21 -3.42
C MET A 61 -5.02 -14.50 -4.32
N ASP A 62 -4.48 -15.21 -5.31
CA ASP A 62 -3.59 -14.64 -6.32
C ASP A 62 -4.32 -13.65 -7.25
N ASP A 63 -5.58 -13.89 -7.59
CA ASP A 63 -6.40 -12.96 -8.38
C ASP A 63 -6.68 -11.69 -7.59
N LEU A 64 -7.02 -11.82 -6.30
CA LEU A 64 -7.22 -10.67 -5.40
C LEU A 64 -5.94 -9.84 -5.26
N LYS A 65 -4.78 -10.50 -5.15
CA LYS A 65 -3.46 -9.82 -5.09
C LYS A 65 -3.16 -9.10 -6.40
N ALA A 66 -3.43 -9.72 -7.55
CA ALA A 66 -3.21 -9.12 -8.85
C ALA A 66 -4.12 -7.90 -9.07
N GLU A 67 -5.39 -8.00 -8.68
CA GLU A 67 -6.34 -6.89 -8.75
C GLU A 67 -5.91 -5.73 -7.84
N ALA A 68 -5.60 -6.01 -6.58
CA ALA A 68 -5.13 -5.00 -5.63
C ALA A 68 -3.84 -4.31 -6.10
N LYS A 69 -2.92 -5.06 -6.71
CA LYS A 69 -1.71 -4.51 -7.32
C LYS A 69 -2.04 -3.57 -8.47
N SER A 70 -2.93 -3.97 -9.37
CA SER A 70 -3.37 -3.14 -10.50
C SER A 70 -4.02 -1.82 -10.04
N GLN A 71 -4.89 -1.89 -9.04
CA GLN A 71 -5.52 -0.70 -8.44
C GLN A 71 -4.48 0.21 -7.76
N LEU A 72 -3.53 -0.38 -7.02
CA LEU A 72 -2.44 0.37 -6.39
C LEU A 72 -1.57 1.08 -7.46
N GLU A 73 -1.19 0.38 -8.53
CA GLU A 73 -0.43 0.98 -9.64
C GLU A 73 -1.20 2.12 -10.33
N ALA A 74 -2.52 2.00 -10.47
CA ALA A 74 -3.36 3.07 -10.99
C ALA A 74 -3.38 4.30 -10.06
N ILE A 75 -3.34 4.10 -8.75
CA ILE A 75 -3.23 5.17 -7.75
C ILE A 75 -1.84 5.82 -7.81
N ILE A 76 -0.77 5.02 -7.90
CA ILE A 76 0.62 5.50 -7.96
C ILE A 76 0.82 6.47 -9.14
N LYS A 77 0.16 6.25 -10.27
CA LYS A 77 0.20 7.16 -11.44
C LYS A 77 -0.28 8.58 -11.15
N LYS A 78 -1.00 8.81 -10.05
CA LYS A 78 -1.44 10.15 -9.61
C LYS A 78 -0.31 10.94 -8.93
N PHE A 79 0.75 10.25 -8.50
CA PHE A 79 1.93 10.87 -7.90
C PHE A 79 2.92 11.25 -9.00
N ASN A 80 3.44 12.48 -8.92
CA ASN A 80 4.49 12.98 -9.78
C ASN A 80 5.87 12.54 -9.26
N LEU A 81 6.18 11.25 -9.39
CA LEU A 81 7.41 10.61 -8.92
C LEU A 81 8.12 9.88 -10.08
N PRO A 82 9.47 9.88 -10.14
CA PRO A 82 10.22 9.09 -11.11
C PRO A 82 10.02 7.58 -10.92
N ALA A 83 9.71 6.88 -12.01
CA ALA A 83 9.35 5.46 -11.98
C ALA A 83 10.46 4.54 -11.45
N ASP A 84 11.73 4.93 -11.60
CA ASP A 84 12.91 4.21 -11.11
C ASP A 84 13.06 4.27 -9.57
N ARG A 85 12.33 5.17 -8.91
CA ARG A 85 12.33 5.35 -7.45
C ARG A 85 11.09 4.84 -6.75
N VAL A 86 10.15 4.24 -7.50
CA VAL A 86 8.85 3.80 -6.98
C VAL A 86 8.72 2.28 -7.01
N GLN A 87 8.21 1.71 -5.93
CA GLN A 87 7.88 0.28 -5.85
C GLN A 87 6.48 0.07 -5.26
N ALA A 88 5.74 -0.88 -5.83
CA ALA A 88 4.42 -1.27 -5.35
C ALA A 88 4.48 -2.63 -4.64
N HIS A 89 3.87 -2.71 -3.47
CA HIS A 89 3.83 -3.91 -2.63
C HIS A 89 2.38 -4.25 -2.28
N VAL A 90 2.04 -5.54 -2.33
CA VAL A 90 0.78 -6.07 -1.82
C VAL A 90 1.10 -7.05 -0.71
N ALA A 91 0.48 -6.87 0.45
CA ALA A 91 0.57 -7.81 1.56
C ALA A 91 -0.81 -8.34 1.94
N GLU A 92 -0.83 -9.49 2.61
CA GLU A 92 -2.07 -10.11 3.10
C GLU A 92 -2.09 -10.09 4.63
N GLY A 93 -3.19 -9.66 5.24
CA GLY A 93 -3.42 -9.73 6.68
C GLY A 93 -3.91 -8.43 7.30
N SER A 94 -3.49 -8.20 8.55
CA SER A 94 -3.82 -6.98 9.31
C SER A 94 -3.01 -5.79 8.78
N PRO A 95 -3.66 -4.67 8.38
CA PRO A 95 -2.95 -3.50 7.86
C PRO A 95 -1.87 -2.98 8.80
N LYS A 96 -2.19 -2.82 10.10
CA LYS A 96 -1.23 -2.37 11.11
C LYS A 96 0.03 -3.24 11.15
N ASP A 97 -0.14 -4.56 11.21
CA ASP A 97 0.98 -5.47 11.38
C ASP A 97 1.83 -5.54 10.12
N LYS A 98 1.19 -5.53 8.94
CA LYS A 98 1.89 -5.56 7.65
C LYS A 98 2.62 -4.26 7.33
N ILE A 99 2.09 -3.11 7.75
CA ILE A 99 2.81 -1.84 7.67
C ILE A 99 4.07 -1.89 8.54
N LEU A 100 3.96 -2.34 9.80
CA LEU A 100 5.11 -2.43 10.71
C LEU A 100 6.15 -3.45 10.25
N GLU A 101 5.72 -4.60 9.73
CA GLU A 101 6.59 -5.62 9.16
C GLU A 101 7.35 -5.08 7.94
N MET A 102 6.64 -4.42 7.01
CA MET A 102 7.23 -3.84 5.82
C MET A 102 8.22 -2.72 6.16
N ALA A 103 7.87 -1.85 7.12
CA ALA A 103 8.76 -0.78 7.58
C ALA A 103 10.09 -1.34 8.13
N LYS A 104 10.05 -2.46 8.86
CA LYS A 104 11.25 -3.15 9.34
C LYS A 104 12.03 -3.85 8.22
N LYS A 105 11.33 -4.46 7.27
CA LYS A 105 11.94 -5.18 6.13
C LYS A 105 12.66 -4.26 5.16
N LEU A 106 12.11 -3.07 4.93
CA LEU A 106 12.65 -2.04 4.02
C LEU A 106 13.63 -1.07 4.68
N PRO A 107 14.05 -1.35 5.92
CA PRO A 107 14.36 -0.33 6.94
C PRO A 107 13.90 1.09 6.57
N ALA A 108 12.59 1.31 6.59
CA ALA A 108 12.00 2.60 6.22
C ALA A 108 12.40 3.68 7.23
N ASP A 109 12.94 4.79 6.72
CA ASP A 109 13.29 5.97 7.52
C ASP A 109 12.05 6.77 7.93
N MET A 110 10.99 6.66 7.13
CA MET A 110 9.73 7.35 7.37
C MET A 110 8.54 6.55 6.85
N VAL A 111 7.43 6.60 7.58
CA VAL A 111 6.12 6.09 7.14
C VAL A 111 5.18 7.28 7.02
N ILE A 112 4.60 7.50 5.83
CA ILE A 112 3.59 8.55 5.60
C ILE A 112 2.22 7.88 5.45
N ILE A 113 1.32 8.15 6.39
CA ILE A 113 -0.06 7.63 6.41
C ILE A 113 -1.06 8.78 6.41
N ALA A 114 -2.14 8.61 5.64
CA ALA A 114 -3.28 9.52 5.71
C ALA A 114 -4.12 9.21 6.96
N SER A 115 -4.74 10.24 7.54
CA SER A 115 -5.65 10.12 8.68
C SER A 115 -7.06 10.52 8.27
N HIS A 116 -8.06 9.79 8.75
CA HIS A 116 -9.41 10.30 8.85
C HIS A 116 -9.46 11.46 9.86
N ARG A 117 -10.48 12.31 9.74
CA ARG A 117 -10.74 13.40 10.69
C ARG A 117 -11.55 12.91 11.88
#